data_AF-A0A6L5XGB5-F1
#
_entry.id   AF-A0A6L5XGB5-F1
#
_cell.length_a   1.000
_cell.length_b   1.000
_cell.length_c   1.000
_cell.angle_alpha   90.00
_cell.angle_beta   90.00
_cell.angle_gamma   90.00
#
_symmetry.space_group_name_H-M   'P 1'
#
loop_
_entity.id
_entity.type
_entity.pdbx_description
1 polymer ?
#
loop_
_entity_poly.entity_id
_entity_poly.type
_entity_poly.pdbx_seq_one_letter_code
_entity_poly.pdbx_strand_id
1 'polypeptide(L)'
;MDKNKRSNWNDFKEILDQHHITRLYHFTDRDNLESIIKNGGLYSWADCDEKGIKIPKQGGGDISRSLDRRDGLQHYVRVSFTRQHPMMYVAMNDGRISNPVVLEIDPEIIYWDDTLFADRNATRNGAQKGGTLADFKKIHFNAVTARTHFDLDESEQPFFQAEVMVNHFIPLKYITNIGNFGIPIPSQPKVLQSKDAYTAQITRATPTAFLFLIDQSCSMRRTTTYNGEQMPMSEAVARIVNHQINELVLRCIKTNEVRHYYDIAVIGYGSDAYSGWQGELEGRDFVSPQELKEHPFKTITTRKEVRTRRGIVTKEVESVEWIDANDNGSWTHMHKAFNKAKELLEKWMEQHHDKDCYPPTIINITDGQFNGTTKENMLQLSNELKSMFTNDGNVLLFNIHIVPNDQDRVVFPVDKSEVESSSYGQTLYEMSSLLPTRYNEPISDIRGDEGNKRHVAMAVNADMSTLIQLMDIGTPTNISQNK
;
A
#
# COMPACT_ATOMS: atom_id res chain seq x y z
N MET A 1 32.63 -4.61 11.24
CA MET A 1 33.31 -5.69 11.99
C MET A 1 32.51 -6.95 11.74
N ASP A 2 33.16 -8.01 11.27
CA ASP A 2 32.51 -9.31 11.16
C ASP A 2 32.27 -9.87 12.58
N LYS A 3 31.02 -10.25 12.86
CA LYS A 3 30.61 -10.81 14.14
C LYS A 3 31.05 -12.28 14.20
N ASN A 4 31.47 -12.73 15.38
CA ASN A 4 31.80 -14.14 15.59
C ASN A 4 30.54 -15.00 15.54
N LYS A 5 30.64 -16.15 14.88
CA LYS A 5 29.58 -17.16 14.86
C LYS A 5 29.67 -18.06 16.10
N ARG A 6 28.52 -18.39 16.66
CA ARG A 6 28.31 -19.41 17.70
C ARG A 6 28.96 -20.71 17.29
N SER A 7 29.66 -21.37 18.21
CA SER A 7 30.35 -22.64 17.95
C SER A 7 29.40 -23.72 17.42
N ASN A 8 28.14 -23.68 17.85
CA ASN A 8 27.08 -24.62 17.46
C ASN A 8 26.11 -24.04 16.40
N TRP A 9 26.57 -23.10 15.57
CA TRP A 9 25.73 -22.45 14.55
C TRP A 9 25.04 -23.43 13.58
N ASN A 10 25.65 -24.60 13.30
CA ASN A 10 25.06 -25.64 12.45
C ASN A 10 23.70 -26.12 12.98
N ASP A 11 23.54 -26.25 14.30
CA ASP A 11 22.28 -26.69 14.91
C ASP A 11 21.14 -25.69 14.66
N PHE A 12 21.47 -24.39 14.66
CA PHE A 12 20.51 -23.33 14.32
C PHE A 12 20.15 -23.39 12.84
N LYS A 13 21.14 -23.62 11.98
CA LYS A 13 20.93 -23.75 10.53
C LYS A 13 20.01 -24.93 10.21
N GLU A 14 20.21 -26.10 10.82
CA GLU A 14 19.35 -27.27 10.62
C GLU A 14 17.88 -26.97 10.94
N ILE A 15 17.61 -26.24 12.02
CA ILE A 15 16.25 -25.82 12.39
C ILE A 15 15.67 -24.84 11.36
N LEU A 16 16.45 -23.86 10.89
CA LEU A 16 16.00 -22.92 9.86
C LEU A 16 15.68 -23.64 8.54
N ASP A 17 16.54 -24.57 8.12
CA ASP A 17 16.34 -25.38 6.92
C ASP A 17 15.08 -26.26 7.05
N GLN A 18 14.88 -26.90 8.20
CA GLN A 18 13.70 -27.73 8.50
C GLN A 18 12.39 -26.94 8.38
N HIS A 19 12.40 -25.67 8.78
CA HIS A 19 11.23 -24.79 8.73
C HIS A 19 11.19 -23.88 7.50
N HIS A 20 12.10 -24.09 6.53
CA HIS A 20 12.21 -23.29 5.30
C HIS A 20 12.36 -21.78 5.54
N ILE A 21 13.00 -21.39 6.64
CA ILE A 21 13.24 -19.99 6.97
C ILE A 21 14.49 -19.51 6.23
N THR A 22 14.25 -18.77 5.16
CA THR A 22 15.31 -18.27 4.27
C THR A 22 15.61 -16.78 4.45
N ARG A 23 14.76 -16.06 5.19
CA ARG A 23 14.86 -14.60 5.43
C ARG A 23 14.26 -14.23 6.77
N LEU A 24 14.76 -13.15 7.33
CA LEU A 24 14.17 -12.43 8.46
C LEU A 24 13.73 -11.04 8.00
N TYR A 25 12.97 -10.32 8.82
CA TYR A 25 12.33 -9.08 8.40
C TYR A 25 12.48 -7.96 9.44
N HIS A 26 12.67 -6.73 9.00
CA HIS A 26 12.60 -5.54 9.83
C HIS A 26 11.76 -4.48 9.14
N PHE A 27 10.65 -4.08 9.73
CA PHE A 27 9.84 -2.99 9.19
C PHE A 27 10.39 -1.63 9.65
N THR A 28 10.38 -0.65 8.76
CA THR A 28 10.76 0.73 9.02
C THR A 28 9.95 1.66 8.11
N ASP A 29 10.14 2.98 8.22
CA ASP A 29 9.58 3.92 7.24
C ASP A 29 10.59 4.17 6.12
N ARG A 30 10.11 4.39 4.89
CA ARG A 30 10.94 4.73 3.73
C ARG A 30 11.81 5.96 4.00
N ASP A 31 11.30 6.93 4.76
CA ASP A 31 12.02 8.14 5.15
C ASP A 31 13.29 7.82 5.98
N ASN A 32 13.37 6.63 6.59
CA ASN A 32 14.55 6.21 7.36
C ASN A 32 15.64 5.56 6.50
N LEU A 33 15.33 5.10 5.28
CA LEU A 33 16.25 4.30 4.47
C LEU A 33 17.56 5.03 4.16
N GLU A 34 17.50 6.33 3.87
CA GLU A 34 18.69 7.14 3.63
C GLU A 34 19.62 7.16 4.86
N SER A 35 19.05 7.33 6.05
CA SER A 35 19.81 7.32 7.31
C SER A 35 20.46 5.94 7.53
N ILE A 36 19.74 4.86 7.26
CA ILE A 36 20.25 3.48 7.39
C ILE A 36 21.44 3.25 6.45
N ILE A 37 21.29 3.59 5.16
CA ILE A 37 22.33 3.40 4.15
C ILE A 37 23.56 4.27 4.47
N LYS A 38 23.36 5.55 4.82
CA LYS A 38 24.44 6.48 5.16
C LYS A 38 25.25 6.03 6.37
N ASN A 39 24.61 5.39 7.35
CA ASN A 39 25.25 4.88 8.55
C ASN A 39 25.73 3.42 8.40
N GLY A 40 25.62 2.85 7.19
CA GLY A 40 26.16 1.54 6.85
C GLY A 40 25.35 0.35 7.40
N GLY A 41 24.11 0.55 7.85
CA GLY A 41 23.26 -0.51 8.39
C GLY A 41 22.23 -0.03 9.41
N LEU A 42 21.56 -0.98 10.06
CA LEU A 42 20.56 -0.73 11.11
C LEU A 42 21.22 -0.68 12.48
N TYR A 43 21.04 0.42 13.21
CA TYR A 43 21.40 0.54 14.62
C TYR A 43 20.18 0.37 15.51
N SER A 44 20.38 -0.07 16.74
CA SER A 44 19.33 -0.02 17.76
C SER A 44 18.92 1.43 18.02
N TRP A 45 17.72 1.64 18.57
CA TRP A 45 17.26 3.02 18.83
C TRP A 45 18.14 3.73 19.86
N ALA A 46 18.67 3.02 20.86
CA ALA A 46 19.56 3.61 21.86
C ALA A 46 20.92 3.99 21.24
N ASP A 47 21.47 3.15 20.38
CA ASP A 47 22.73 3.48 19.70
C ASP A 47 22.57 4.65 18.72
N CYS A 48 21.39 4.78 18.08
CA CYS A 48 21.08 5.96 17.28
C CYS A 48 21.10 7.24 18.12
N ASP A 49 20.45 7.23 19.29
CA ASP A 49 20.44 8.37 20.21
C ASP A 49 21.87 8.71 20.69
N GLU A 50 22.68 7.72 21.06
CA GLU A 50 24.06 7.90 21.53
C GLU A 50 25.02 8.41 20.43
N LYS A 51 24.82 7.96 19.19
CA LYS A 51 25.63 8.36 18.03
C LYS A 51 25.14 9.67 17.38
N GLY A 52 24.04 10.25 17.85
CA GLY A 52 23.40 11.41 17.23
C GLY A 52 22.84 11.12 15.83
N ILE A 53 22.47 9.85 15.55
CA ILE A 53 21.85 9.44 14.30
C ILE A 53 20.35 9.76 14.39
N LYS A 54 19.88 10.66 13.54
CA LYS A 54 18.45 10.97 13.44
C LYS A 54 17.70 9.82 12.77
N ILE A 55 16.60 9.39 13.40
CA ILE A 55 15.58 8.51 12.83
C ILE A 55 14.37 9.39 12.47
N PRO A 56 14.15 9.71 11.18
CA PRO A 56 13.04 10.58 10.75
C PRO A 56 11.66 10.12 11.24
N LYS A 57 11.39 8.82 11.20
CA LYS A 57 10.08 8.22 11.54
C LYS A 57 10.28 6.97 12.39
N GLN A 58 9.95 7.01 13.67
CA GLN A 58 10.28 5.93 14.58
C GLN A 58 9.22 4.82 14.58
N GLY A 59 9.63 3.57 14.37
CA GLY A 59 8.73 2.41 14.43
C GLY A 59 8.27 2.03 15.85
N GLY A 60 8.96 2.49 16.90
CA GLY A 60 8.59 2.30 18.32
C GLY A 60 8.29 3.64 19.01
N GLY A 61 7.29 3.67 19.89
CA GLY A 61 6.94 4.86 20.69
C GLY A 61 7.63 4.88 22.07
N ASP A 62 7.38 5.93 22.85
CA ASP A 62 7.99 6.17 24.16
C ASP A 62 7.76 5.04 25.17
N ILE A 63 6.57 4.43 25.13
CA ILE A 63 6.24 3.28 25.97
C ILE A 63 7.13 2.09 25.63
N SER A 64 7.31 1.79 24.34
CA SER A 64 8.18 0.70 23.87
C SER A 64 9.62 0.90 24.32
N ARG A 65 10.15 2.12 24.17
CA ARG A 65 11.51 2.47 24.59
C ARG A 65 11.69 2.33 26.11
N SER A 66 10.66 2.68 26.88
CA SER A 66 10.67 2.53 28.34
C SER A 66 10.68 1.07 28.77
N LEU A 67 9.89 0.22 28.09
CA LEU A 67 9.89 -1.23 28.31
C LEU A 67 11.22 -1.87 27.92
N ASP A 68 11.83 -1.45 26.82
CA ASP A 68 13.16 -1.90 26.43
C ASP A 68 14.20 -1.57 27.49
N ARG A 69 14.22 -0.33 28.01
CA ARG A 69 15.13 0.06 29.10
C ARG A 69 14.90 -0.76 30.36
N ARG A 70 13.64 -1.02 30.72
CA ARG A 70 13.28 -1.85 31.87
C ARG A 70 13.87 -3.26 31.74
N ASP A 71 13.82 -3.82 30.53
CA ASP A 71 14.22 -5.20 30.25
C ASP A 71 15.68 -5.33 29.76
N GLY A 72 16.43 -4.21 29.65
CA GLY A 72 17.81 -4.19 29.17
C GLY A 72 17.97 -4.46 27.67
N LEU A 73 16.93 -4.18 26.88
CA LEU A 73 16.85 -4.52 25.44
C LEU A 73 17.06 -3.31 24.52
N GLN A 74 17.35 -2.13 25.06
CA GLN A 74 17.43 -0.88 24.30
C GLN A 74 18.52 -0.86 23.22
N HIS A 75 19.59 -1.66 23.40
CA HIS A 75 20.70 -1.77 22.46
C HIS A 75 20.52 -2.91 21.44
N TYR A 76 19.32 -3.48 21.30
CA TYR A 76 19.07 -4.55 20.33
C TYR A 76 18.26 -4.04 19.14
N VAL A 77 18.74 -4.38 17.94
CA VAL A 77 17.95 -4.28 16.71
C VAL A 77 16.95 -5.43 16.69
N ARG A 78 15.66 -5.10 16.58
CA ARG A 78 14.55 -6.06 16.56
C ARG A 78 14.32 -6.53 15.12
N VAL A 79 14.35 -7.83 14.90
CA VAL A 79 14.06 -8.48 13.61
C VAL A 79 13.01 -9.56 13.84
N SER A 80 12.07 -9.73 12.92
CA SER A 80 10.99 -10.71 12.98
C SER A 80 11.21 -11.86 12.00
N PHE A 81 10.55 -12.98 12.26
CA PHE A 81 10.42 -14.08 11.29
C PHE A 81 9.32 -13.83 10.26
N THR A 82 8.41 -12.91 10.58
CA THR A 82 7.21 -12.61 9.79
C THR A 82 7.37 -11.30 9.02
N ARG A 83 7.02 -11.32 7.73
CA ARG A 83 7.03 -10.12 6.86
C ARG A 83 5.91 -9.14 7.22
N GLN A 84 4.73 -9.65 7.55
CA GLN A 84 3.53 -8.88 7.88
C GLN A 84 3.41 -8.68 9.40
N HIS A 85 4.38 -8.00 10.00
CA HIS A 85 4.46 -7.89 11.44
C HIS A 85 3.33 -6.99 12.02
N PRO A 86 2.52 -7.45 13.01
CA PRO A 86 1.39 -6.67 13.53
C PRO A 86 1.75 -5.26 14.03
N MET A 87 2.93 -5.12 14.66
CA MET A 87 3.39 -3.81 15.16
C MET A 87 3.66 -2.78 14.06
N MET A 88 3.85 -3.21 12.80
CA MET A 88 3.94 -2.30 11.66
C MET A 88 2.62 -1.56 11.48
N TYR A 89 1.50 -2.27 11.51
CA TYR A 89 0.17 -1.69 11.34
C TYR A 89 -0.24 -0.83 12.53
N VAL A 90 0.13 -1.23 13.76
CA VAL A 90 -0.05 -0.38 14.95
C VAL A 90 0.72 0.93 14.80
N ALA A 91 1.97 0.89 14.33
CA ALA A 91 2.77 2.10 14.10
C ALA A 91 2.20 3.02 13.01
N MET A 92 1.59 2.44 11.97
CA MET A 92 0.87 3.21 10.95
C MET A 92 -0.38 3.86 11.51
N ASN A 93 -1.19 3.11 12.26
CA ASN A 93 -2.43 3.60 12.85
C ASN A 93 -2.19 4.73 13.86
N ASP A 94 -1.09 4.64 14.61
CA ASP A 94 -0.66 5.71 15.54
C ASP A 94 -0.04 6.92 14.81
N GLY A 95 0.10 6.89 13.48
CA GLY A 95 0.74 7.96 12.69
C GLY A 95 2.27 8.07 12.87
N ARG A 96 2.90 7.09 13.53
CA ARG A 96 4.34 7.08 13.83
C ARG A 96 5.18 6.82 12.57
N ILE A 97 4.66 5.99 11.69
CA ILE A 97 5.18 5.75 10.34
C ILE A 97 4.07 5.98 9.32
N SER A 98 4.42 6.44 8.13
CA SER A 98 3.46 6.79 7.07
C SER A 98 3.72 6.06 5.75
N ASN A 99 4.96 5.61 5.52
CA ASN A 99 5.38 4.97 4.29
C ASN A 99 6.20 3.71 4.62
N PRO A 100 5.56 2.66 5.16
CA PRO A 100 6.27 1.50 5.72
C PRO A 100 6.98 0.69 4.62
N VAL A 101 8.20 0.25 4.89
CA VAL A 101 8.95 -0.69 4.04
C VAL A 101 9.47 -1.83 4.90
N VAL A 102 9.58 -3.02 4.31
CA VAL A 102 10.10 -4.20 5.01
C VAL A 102 11.46 -4.57 4.45
N LEU A 103 12.48 -4.47 5.29
CA LEU A 103 13.83 -4.89 5.01
C LEU A 103 13.94 -6.41 5.18
N GLU A 104 14.47 -7.07 4.16
CA GLU A 104 14.82 -8.50 4.22
C GLU A 104 16.24 -8.63 4.79
N ILE A 105 16.37 -9.40 5.87
CA ILE A 105 17.61 -9.59 6.60
C ILE A 105 18.07 -11.03 6.42
N ASP A 106 19.35 -11.21 6.08
CA ASP A 106 19.99 -12.50 5.94
C ASP A 106 19.93 -13.28 7.28
N PRO A 107 19.41 -14.52 7.31
CA PRO A 107 19.34 -15.33 8.52
C PRO A 107 20.68 -15.61 9.20
N GLU A 108 21.82 -15.36 8.53
CA GLU A 108 23.15 -15.51 9.13
C GLU A 108 23.29 -14.73 10.47
N ILE A 109 22.52 -13.65 10.67
CA ILE A 109 22.51 -12.90 11.94
C ILE A 109 22.12 -13.76 13.16
N ILE A 110 21.38 -14.86 12.96
CA ILE A 110 21.00 -15.82 14.03
C ILE A 110 22.22 -16.53 14.59
N TYR A 111 23.24 -16.73 13.75
CA TYR A 111 24.43 -17.47 14.12
C TYR A 111 25.39 -16.66 14.97
N TRP A 112 25.16 -15.37 15.22
CA TRP A 112 26.09 -14.54 16.01
C TRP A 112 25.94 -14.76 17.51
N ASP A 113 27.07 -14.75 18.22
CA ASP A 113 27.19 -15.07 19.66
C ASP A 113 26.30 -14.25 20.58
N ASP A 114 25.98 -13.02 20.19
CA ASP A 114 25.22 -12.05 20.97
C ASP A 114 23.77 -11.85 20.48
N THR A 115 23.31 -12.66 19.52
CA THR A 115 21.92 -12.62 19.05
C THR A 115 20.99 -13.33 20.04
N LEU A 116 19.99 -12.63 20.56
CA LEU A 116 18.98 -13.20 21.46
C LEU A 116 17.69 -13.55 20.69
N PHE A 117 16.91 -14.45 21.26
CA PHE A 117 15.63 -14.91 20.73
C PHE A 117 14.54 -14.68 21.76
N ALA A 118 13.35 -14.30 21.30
CA ALA A 118 12.14 -14.26 22.10
C ALA A 118 11.04 -15.07 21.41
N ASP A 119 10.35 -15.93 22.16
CA ASP A 119 9.25 -16.76 21.64
C ASP A 119 8.02 -15.95 21.20
N ARG A 120 7.92 -14.69 21.63
CA ARG A 120 6.91 -13.68 21.31
C ARG A 120 7.51 -12.29 21.47
N ASN A 121 6.70 -11.24 21.38
CA ASN A 121 7.15 -9.86 21.67
C ASN A 121 7.91 -9.82 23.01
N ALA A 122 9.19 -9.43 22.97
CA ALA A 122 10.10 -9.61 24.11
C ALA A 122 9.71 -8.79 25.34
N THR A 123 8.97 -7.69 25.16
CA THR A 123 8.55 -6.82 26.27
C THR A 123 7.23 -7.27 26.92
N ARG A 124 6.56 -8.26 26.32
CA ARG A 124 5.30 -8.81 26.81
C ARG A 124 5.52 -9.67 28.05
N ASN A 125 4.59 -9.60 29.01
CA ASN A 125 4.58 -10.47 30.17
C ASN A 125 4.54 -11.95 29.74
N GLY A 126 5.45 -12.76 30.30
CA GLY A 126 5.57 -14.18 29.99
C GLY A 126 6.44 -14.51 28.77
N ALA A 127 7.07 -13.53 28.12
CA ALA A 127 8.02 -13.78 27.03
C ALA A 127 9.27 -14.52 27.54
N GLN A 128 9.63 -15.60 26.85
CA GLN A 128 10.83 -16.37 27.13
C GLN A 128 11.96 -15.89 26.23
N LYS A 129 13.05 -15.42 26.84
CA LYS A 129 14.15 -14.73 26.15
C LYS A 129 15.49 -15.37 26.48
N GLY A 130 16.34 -15.56 25.48
CA GLY A 130 17.72 -16.02 25.69
C GLY A 130 18.47 -16.24 24.38
N GLY A 131 19.77 -16.49 24.47
CA GLY A 131 20.66 -16.67 23.31
C GLY A 131 21.03 -18.11 23.01
N THR A 132 20.51 -19.09 23.77
CA THR A 132 20.92 -20.48 23.61
C THR A 132 20.11 -21.21 22.54
N LEU A 133 20.59 -22.36 22.08
CA LEU A 133 19.82 -23.23 21.19
C LEU A 133 18.49 -23.67 21.82
N ALA A 134 18.46 -23.86 23.15
CA ALA A 134 17.24 -24.19 23.86
C ALA A 134 16.23 -23.04 23.82
N ASP A 135 16.68 -21.78 23.83
CA ASP A 135 15.81 -20.62 23.71
C ASP A 135 15.26 -20.47 22.29
N PHE A 136 16.11 -20.71 21.29
CA PHE A 136 15.71 -20.71 19.88
C PHE A 136 14.64 -21.78 19.58
N LYS A 137 14.79 -22.98 20.16
CA LYS A 137 13.80 -24.07 20.04
C LYS A 137 12.44 -23.78 20.69
N LYS A 138 12.32 -22.70 21.49
CA LYS A 138 11.03 -22.27 22.06
C LYS A 138 10.21 -21.42 21.08
N ILE A 139 10.78 -21.02 19.94
CA ILE A 139 10.03 -20.32 18.91
C ILE A 139 9.00 -21.30 18.33
N HIS A 140 7.75 -20.85 18.29
CA HIS A 140 6.69 -21.61 17.63
C HIS A 140 6.83 -21.43 16.12
N PHE A 141 7.64 -22.28 15.48
CA PHE A 141 7.95 -22.14 14.07
C PHE A 141 6.72 -22.24 13.15
N ASN A 142 5.69 -22.99 13.57
CA ASN A 142 4.41 -23.03 12.86
C ASN A 142 3.66 -21.69 12.93
N ALA A 143 3.73 -20.99 14.07
CA ALA A 143 3.10 -19.68 14.22
C ALA A 143 3.81 -18.63 13.35
N VAL A 144 5.14 -18.56 13.42
CA VAL A 144 5.91 -17.54 12.69
C VAL A 144 5.99 -17.77 11.17
N THR A 145 5.61 -18.96 10.69
CA THR A 145 5.53 -19.27 9.25
C THR A 145 4.11 -19.17 8.68
N ALA A 146 3.11 -18.87 9.52
CA ALA A 146 1.76 -18.59 9.06
C ALA A 146 1.71 -17.33 8.18
N ARG A 147 0.72 -17.27 7.27
CA ARG A 147 0.58 -16.16 6.31
C ARG A 147 0.20 -14.85 7.01
N THR A 148 -0.75 -14.93 7.95
CA THR A 148 -1.12 -13.82 8.82
C THR A 148 -1.40 -14.34 10.23
N HIS A 149 -1.25 -13.48 11.23
CA HIS A 149 -1.58 -13.84 12.61
C HIS A 149 -3.06 -14.21 12.79
N PHE A 150 -3.96 -13.77 11.89
CA PHE A 150 -5.37 -14.13 11.91
C PHE A 150 -5.66 -15.57 11.47
N ASP A 151 -4.70 -16.22 10.80
CA ASP A 151 -4.82 -17.62 10.40
C ASP A 151 -4.50 -18.57 11.58
N LEU A 152 -4.18 -18.02 12.77
CA LEU A 152 -3.82 -18.76 13.98
C LEU A 152 -4.94 -18.71 15.03
N ASP A 153 -5.06 -19.81 15.78
CA ASP A 153 -5.87 -19.86 17.00
C ASP A 153 -5.44 -18.75 17.99
N GLU A 154 -6.38 -18.20 18.75
CA GLU A 154 -6.14 -17.07 19.67
C GLU A 154 -4.96 -17.30 20.63
N SER A 155 -4.72 -18.55 21.06
CA SER A 155 -3.61 -18.91 21.94
C SER A 155 -2.24 -18.84 21.25
N GLU A 156 -2.18 -19.01 19.92
CA GLU A 156 -0.96 -19.02 19.12
C GLU A 156 -0.61 -17.65 18.54
N GLN A 157 -1.58 -16.75 18.40
CA GLN A 157 -1.38 -15.38 17.88
C GLN A 157 -0.23 -14.59 18.55
N PRO A 158 -0.01 -14.67 19.88
CA PRO A 158 1.14 -14.02 20.53
C PRO A 158 2.50 -14.43 19.95
N PHE A 159 2.65 -15.69 19.55
CA PHE A 159 3.92 -16.26 19.09
C PHE A 159 4.24 -15.88 17.63
N PHE A 160 3.27 -15.37 16.87
CA PHE A 160 3.50 -14.75 15.56
C PHE A 160 4.47 -13.56 15.63
N GLN A 161 4.59 -12.94 16.81
CA GLN A 161 5.48 -11.82 17.10
C GLN A 161 6.81 -12.24 17.74
N ALA A 162 7.28 -13.47 17.51
CA ALA A 162 8.62 -13.89 17.95
C ALA A 162 9.71 -12.98 17.33
N GLU A 163 10.75 -12.69 18.12
CA GLU A 163 11.78 -11.71 17.76
C GLU A 163 13.18 -12.32 17.79
N VAL A 164 13.99 -11.96 16.80
CA VAL A 164 15.44 -12.06 16.80
C VAL A 164 15.99 -10.69 17.19
N MET A 165 16.80 -10.65 18.23
CA MET A 165 17.36 -9.42 18.81
C MET A 165 18.86 -9.41 18.56
N VAL A 166 19.30 -8.57 17.62
CA VAL A 166 20.71 -8.45 17.26
C VAL A 166 21.36 -7.32 18.02
N ASN A 167 22.46 -7.60 18.69
CA ASN A 167 23.13 -6.65 19.56
C ASN A 167 23.81 -5.51 18.76
N HIS A 168 23.39 -4.30 19.08
CA HIS A 168 23.78 -2.98 18.57
C HIS A 168 23.51 -2.67 17.09
N PHE A 169 23.96 -3.53 16.17
CA PHE A 169 24.09 -3.15 14.76
C PHE A 169 24.00 -4.32 13.79
N ILE A 170 23.20 -4.16 12.73
CA ILE A 170 23.14 -5.04 11.56
C ILE A 170 23.77 -4.31 10.37
N PRO A 171 24.94 -4.77 9.86
CA PRO A 171 25.57 -4.18 8.69
C PRO A 171 24.72 -4.26 7.43
N LEU A 172 24.84 -3.26 6.55
CA LEU A 172 24.11 -3.14 5.29
C LEU A 172 24.19 -4.38 4.40
N LYS A 173 25.32 -5.10 4.41
CA LYS A 173 25.53 -6.32 3.62
C LYS A 173 24.58 -7.47 3.98
N TYR A 174 23.97 -7.43 5.17
CA TYR A 174 22.98 -8.41 5.61
C TYR A 174 21.54 -7.95 5.32
N ILE A 175 21.34 -6.77 4.71
CA ILE A 175 20.03 -6.28 4.28
C ILE A 175 19.89 -6.56 2.78
N THR A 176 19.31 -7.70 2.43
CA THR A 176 19.41 -8.30 1.09
C THR A 176 18.62 -7.56 0.02
N ASN A 177 17.55 -6.86 0.40
CA ASN A 177 16.69 -6.12 -0.52
C ASN A 177 16.95 -4.60 -0.51
N ILE A 178 18.03 -4.11 0.13
CA ILE A 178 18.24 -2.67 0.30
C ILE A 178 18.40 -1.93 -1.04
N GLY A 179 18.99 -2.58 -2.04
CA GLY A 179 19.16 -2.01 -3.39
C GLY A 179 17.85 -1.89 -4.17
N ASN A 180 16.80 -2.61 -3.75
CA ASN A 180 15.51 -2.60 -4.44
C ASN A 180 14.78 -1.28 -4.19
N PHE A 181 15.07 -0.53 -3.13
CA PHE A 181 14.33 0.70 -2.81
C PHE A 181 14.70 1.93 -3.66
N GLY A 182 15.47 1.77 -4.73
CA GLY A 182 15.83 2.88 -5.64
C GLY A 182 16.78 3.92 -5.02
N ILE A 183 17.39 3.61 -3.86
CA ILE A 183 18.34 4.49 -3.17
C ILE A 183 19.76 4.02 -3.49
N PRO A 184 20.60 4.86 -4.12
CA PRO A 184 21.92 4.41 -4.54
C PRO A 184 22.82 4.11 -3.33
N ILE A 185 23.49 2.96 -3.37
CA ILE A 185 24.35 2.47 -2.29
C ILE A 185 25.77 3.03 -2.51
N PRO A 186 26.31 3.84 -1.59
CA PRO A 186 27.63 4.45 -1.79
C PRO A 186 28.73 3.39 -1.72
N SER A 187 29.62 3.37 -2.70
CA SER A 187 30.90 2.65 -2.62
C SER A 187 31.91 3.38 -1.70
N GLN A 188 31.75 4.70 -1.50
CA GLN A 188 32.37 5.53 -0.45
C GLN A 188 31.47 6.75 -0.14
N PRO A 189 31.48 7.27 1.11
CA PRO A 189 30.54 8.30 1.53
C PRO A 189 30.98 9.70 1.08
N LYS A 190 30.48 10.16 -0.07
CA LYS A 190 30.03 11.55 -0.26
C LYS A 190 29.29 11.75 -1.59
N VAL A 191 28.11 12.34 -1.43
CA VAL A 191 27.17 12.85 -2.44
C VAL A 191 26.47 11.77 -3.27
N LEU A 192 25.31 11.33 -2.78
CA LEU A 192 24.34 10.54 -3.52
C LEU A 192 23.12 11.42 -3.77
N GLN A 193 22.66 11.44 -5.02
CA GLN A 193 21.33 11.91 -5.35
C GLN A 193 20.34 10.82 -4.91
N SER A 194 19.57 11.09 -3.85
CA SER A 194 18.36 10.33 -3.54
C SER A 194 17.37 10.49 -4.70
N LYS A 195 16.82 9.39 -5.21
CA LYS A 195 15.64 9.47 -6.08
C LYS A 195 14.42 9.63 -5.18
N ASP A 196 13.64 10.69 -5.38
CA ASP A 196 12.39 10.87 -4.65
C ASP A 196 11.42 9.75 -5.00
N ALA A 197 10.72 9.21 -4.00
CA ALA A 197 9.72 8.17 -4.23
C ALA A 197 8.58 8.70 -5.12
N TYR A 198 7.89 7.78 -5.79
CA TYR A 198 6.78 8.06 -6.71
C TYR A 198 7.24 8.89 -7.90
N THR A 199 8.46 8.70 -8.42
CA THR A 199 9.00 9.43 -9.59
C THR A 199 9.39 8.53 -10.75
N ALA A 200 9.22 7.20 -10.64
CA ALA A 200 9.40 6.30 -11.74
C ALA A 200 8.43 6.64 -12.87
N GLN A 201 8.99 6.73 -14.08
CA GLN A 201 8.22 6.94 -15.28
C GLN A 201 7.46 5.66 -15.64
N ILE A 202 6.15 5.78 -15.89
CA ILE A 202 5.33 4.64 -16.33
C ILE A 202 5.60 4.41 -17.82
N THR A 203 6.16 3.24 -18.15
CA THR A 203 6.53 2.86 -19.52
C THR A 203 6.13 1.42 -19.83
N ARG A 204 6.41 0.94 -21.06
CA ARG A 204 6.21 -0.46 -21.44
C ARG A 204 7.15 -1.42 -20.68
N ALA A 205 8.33 -0.94 -20.30
CA ALA A 205 9.31 -1.75 -19.56
C ALA A 205 9.01 -1.75 -18.06
N THR A 206 8.44 -0.65 -17.55
CA THR A 206 8.10 -0.38 -16.16
C THR A 206 6.61 -0.01 -16.04
N PRO A 207 5.69 -0.95 -16.27
CA PRO A 207 4.25 -0.68 -16.15
C PRO A 207 3.86 -0.46 -14.69
N THR A 208 2.66 0.08 -14.46
CA THR A 208 2.04 0.12 -13.12
C THR A 208 0.68 -0.59 -13.14
N ALA A 209 0.06 -0.80 -11.98
CA ALA A 209 -1.24 -1.46 -11.89
C ALA A 209 -2.32 -0.55 -11.28
N PHE A 210 -3.54 -0.66 -11.82
CA PHE A 210 -4.74 -0.01 -11.27
C PHE A 210 -5.76 -1.08 -10.88
N LEU A 211 -6.27 -1.00 -9.65
CA LEU A 211 -7.31 -1.90 -9.16
C LEU A 211 -8.53 -1.08 -8.75
N PHE A 212 -9.68 -1.32 -9.37
CA PHE A 212 -10.95 -0.72 -8.99
C PHE A 212 -11.73 -1.68 -8.10
N LEU A 213 -12.01 -1.30 -6.85
CA LEU A 213 -12.87 -2.06 -5.94
C LEU A 213 -14.24 -1.39 -5.92
N ILE A 214 -15.27 -2.11 -6.32
CA ILE A 214 -16.60 -1.57 -6.57
C ILE A 214 -17.59 -2.19 -5.60
N ASP A 215 -18.16 -1.36 -4.73
CA ASP A 215 -19.27 -1.75 -3.89
C ASP A 215 -20.51 -2.04 -4.74
N GLN A 216 -21.03 -3.26 -4.64
CA GLN A 216 -22.24 -3.73 -5.31
C GLN A 216 -23.28 -4.20 -4.28
N SER A 217 -23.21 -3.67 -3.06
CA SER A 217 -24.14 -3.98 -1.98
C SER A 217 -25.49 -3.24 -2.13
N CYS A 218 -26.46 -3.63 -1.31
CA CYS A 218 -27.84 -3.17 -1.43
C CYS A 218 -28.00 -1.68 -1.08
N SER A 219 -27.07 -1.11 -0.32
CA SER A 219 -27.05 0.33 -0.03
C SER A 219 -26.79 1.16 -1.29
N MET A 220 -26.14 0.58 -2.30
CA MET A 220 -25.87 1.20 -3.60
C MET A 220 -27.13 1.43 -4.45
N ARG A 221 -28.30 0.91 -4.04
CA ARG A 221 -29.61 1.25 -4.61
C ARG A 221 -30.09 2.65 -4.28
N ARG A 222 -29.53 3.29 -3.24
CA ARG A 222 -29.94 4.65 -2.85
C ARG A 222 -29.62 5.62 -3.99
N THR A 223 -30.41 6.67 -4.11
CA THR A 223 -30.26 7.66 -5.17
C THR A 223 -29.19 8.68 -4.82
N THR A 224 -28.41 9.08 -5.82
CA THR A 224 -27.50 10.23 -5.78
C THR A 224 -27.71 11.12 -7.00
N THR A 225 -27.08 12.30 -7.00
CA THR A 225 -27.05 13.19 -8.17
C THR A 225 -25.65 13.19 -8.76
N TYR A 226 -25.50 12.66 -9.97
CA TYR A 226 -24.24 12.66 -10.71
C TYR A 226 -24.42 13.40 -12.04
N ASN A 227 -23.54 14.37 -12.31
CA ASN A 227 -23.64 15.27 -13.48
C ASN A 227 -25.02 15.92 -13.69
N GLY A 228 -25.72 16.24 -12.59
CA GLY A 228 -27.04 16.88 -12.62
C GLY A 228 -28.22 15.93 -12.86
N GLU A 229 -27.98 14.64 -13.01
CA GLU A 229 -29.01 13.61 -13.17
C GLU A 229 -29.15 12.79 -11.87
N GLN A 230 -30.40 12.53 -11.46
CA GLN A 230 -30.67 11.59 -10.37
C GLN A 230 -30.63 10.15 -10.86
N MET A 231 -29.84 9.32 -10.20
CA MET A 231 -29.66 7.90 -10.54
C MET A 231 -29.30 7.09 -9.29
N PRO A 232 -29.45 5.75 -9.30
CA PRO A 232 -28.87 4.90 -8.26
C PRO A 232 -27.37 5.13 -8.10
N MET A 233 -26.83 4.99 -6.88
CA MET A 233 -25.39 5.10 -6.66
C MET A 233 -24.61 4.07 -7.47
N SER A 234 -25.14 2.84 -7.61
CA SER A 234 -24.56 1.80 -8.47
C SER A 234 -24.34 2.24 -9.92
N GLU A 235 -25.31 2.97 -10.49
CA GLU A 235 -25.22 3.57 -11.83
C GLU A 235 -24.18 4.69 -11.89
N ALA A 236 -24.17 5.59 -10.90
CA ALA A 236 -23.17 6.66 -10.84
C ALA A 236 -21.74 6.08 -10.74
N VAL A 237 -21.55 5.04 -9.94
CA VAL A 237 -20.28 4.35 -9.77
C VAL A 237 -19.85 3.67 -11.07
N ALA A 238 -20.74 2.96 -11.76
CA ALA A 238 -20.44 2.34 -13.04
C ALA A 238 -19.96 3.35 -14.08
N ARG A 239 -20.62 4.52 -14.16
CA ARG A 239 -20.22 5.62 -15.05
C ARG A 239 -18.84 6.19 -14.69
N ILE A 240 -18.57 6.41 -13.40
CA ILE A 240 -17.27 6.91 -12.93
C ILE A 240 -16.15 5.94 -13.32
N VAL A 241 -16.32 4.64 -13.02
CA VAL A 241 -15.29 3.64 -13.30
C VAL A 241 -15.07 3.46 -14.79
N ASN A 242 -16.14 3.31 -15.59
CA ASN A 242 -16.01 3.21 -17.05
C ASN A 242 -15.32 4.45 -17.64
N HIS A 243 -15.63 5.65 -17.13
CA HIS A 243 -14.94 6.87 -17.56
C HIS A 243 -13.44 6.83 -17.22
N GLN A 244 -13.07 6.43 -16.00
CA GLN A 244 -11.67 6.35 -15.57
C GLN A 244 -10.87 5.29 -16.34
N ILE A 245 -11.45 4.11 -16.57
CA ILE A 245 -10.82 3.06 -17.39
C ILE A 245 -10.61 3.58 -18.81
N ASN A 246 -11.59 4.27 -19.40
CA ASN A 246 -11.44 4.84 -20.73
C ASN A 246 -10.33 5.89 -20.80
N GLU A 247 -10.23 6.78 -19.80
CA GLU A 247 -9.14 7.77 -19.73
C GLU A 247 -7.75 7.10 -19.66
N LEU A 248 -7.63 6.00 -18.90
CA LEU A 248 -6.40 5.21 -18.86
C LEU A 248 -6.10 4.59 -20.23
N VAL A 249 -7.07 3.91 -20.85
CA VAL A 249 -6.90 3.27 -22.17
C VAL A 249 -6.51 4.29 -23.23
N LEU A 250 -7.16 5.46 -23.28
CA LEU A 250 -6.86 6.51 -24.25
C LEU A 250 -5.42 7.02 -24.15
N ARG A 251 -4.81 7.05 -22.95
CA ARG A 251 -3.40 7.44 -22.77
C ARG A 251 -2.42 6.43 -23.36
N CYS A 252 -2.83 5.16 -23.44
CA CYS A 252 -2.04 4.08 -24.01
C CYS A 252 -2.08 4.06 -25.54
N ILE A 253 -3.09 4.66 -26.17
CA ILE A 253 -3.23 4.67 -27.63
C ILE A 253 -2.25 5.68 -28.23
N LYS A 254 -1.38 5.19 -29.10
CA LYS A 254 -0.53 6.00 -30.00
C LYS A 254 -0.88 5.66 -31.44
N THR A 255 -0.33 6.42 -32.40
CA THR A 255 -0.75 6.38 -33.81
C THR A 255 -0.79 4.97 -34.41
N ASN A 256 0.15 4.09 -34.05
CA ASN A 256 0.28 2.75 -34.66
C ASN A 256 0.19 1.58 -33.66
N GLU A 257 0.09 1.85 -32.35
CA GLU A 257 0.14 0.80 -31.33
C GLU A 257 -0.65 1.20 -30.08
N VAL A 258 -1.11 0.21 -29.31
CA VAL A 258 -1.55 0.41 -27.94
C VAL A 258 -0.40 0.03 -27.03
N ARG A 259 0.11 1.00 -26.26
CA ARG A 259 1.25 0.78 -25.37
C ARG A 259 0.78 0.19 -24.04
N HIS A 260 1.41 -0.91 -23.64
CA HIS A 260 1.13 -1.57 -22.35
C HIS A 260 1.77 -0.79 -21.19
N TYR A 261 1.11 0.28 -20.76
CA TYR A 261 1.56 1.08 -19.61
C TYR A 261 0.94 0.64 -18.28
N TYR A 262 -0.21 -0.03 -18.34
CA TYR A 262 -0.97 -0.40 -17.15
C TYR A 262 -1.43 -1.85 -17.22
N ASP A 263 -1.55 -2.47 -16.04
CA ASP A 263 -2.40 -3.62 -15.82
C ASP A 263 -3.61 -3.17 -15.02
N ILE A 264 -4.82 -3.42 -15.52
CA ILE A 264 -6.06 -2.93 -14.90
C ILE A 264 -6.86 -4.14 -14.40
N ALA A 265 -7.30 -4.10 -13.15
CA ALA A 265 -8.25 -5.07 -12.59
C ALA A 265 -9.48 -4.36 -12.05
N VAL A 266 -10.64 -5.01 -12.18
CA VAL A 266 -11.88 -4.59 -11.53
C VAL A 266 -12.36 -5.70 -10.62
N ILE A 267 -12.64 -5.37 -9.36
CA ILE A 267 -13.17 -6.26 -8.35
C ILE A 267 -14.52 -5.72 -7.89
N GLY A 268 -15.60 -6.42 -8.25
CA GLY A 268 -16.91 -6.18 -7.63
C GLY A 268 -16.98 -6.88 -6.28
N TYR A 269 -17.60 -6.23 -5.29
CA TYR A 269 -17.79 -6.86 -3.98
C TYR A 269 -19.16 -6.61 -3.36
N GLY A 270 -19.61 -7.60 -2.58
CA GLY A 270 -20.83 -7.57 -1.79
C GLY A 270 -20.75 -8.61 -0.68
N SER A 271 -21.44 -9.75 -0.81
CA SER A 271 -21.23 -10.90 0.09
C SER A 271 -19.90 -11.63 -0.14
N ASP A 272 -19.39 -11.54 -1.36
CA ASP A 272 -18.08 -12.05 -1.78
C ASP A 272 -17.38 -11.05 -2.70
N ALA A 273 -16.13 -11.31 -3.08
CA ALA A 273 -15.37 -10.49 -4.03
C ALA A 273 -15.02 -11.29 -5.29
N TYR A 274 -15.26 -10.71 -6.47
CA TYR A 274 -15.12 -11.37 -7.77
C TYR A 274 -14.61 -10.40 -8.83
N SER A 275 -14.19 -10.93 -9.99
CA SER A 275 -13.84 -10.11 -11.14
C SER A 275 -15.08 -9.35 -11.64
N GLY A 276 -14.99 -8.02 -11.72
CA GLY A 276 -16.10 -7.16 -12.12
C GLY A 276 -16.24 -6.95 -13.63
N TRP A 277 -15.32 -7.49 -14.44
CA TRP A 277 -15.38 -7.39 -15.89
C TRP A 277 -16.63 -8.08 -16.46
N GLN A 278 -17.19 -7.50 -17.51
CA GLN A 278 -18.34 -8.04 -18.24
C GLN A 278 -17.95 -8.47 -19.67
N GLY A 279 -18.81 -9.25 -20.32
CA GLY A 279 -18.60 -9.70 -21.70
C GLY A 279 -17.43 -10.66 -21.83
N GLU A 280 -16.62 -10.52 -22.88
CA GLU A 280 -15.50 -11.43 -23.18
C GLU A 280 -14.37 -11.39 -22.14
N LEU A 281 -14.37 -10.38 -21.27
CA LEU A 281 -13.38 -10.21 -20.21
C LEU A 281 -13.85 -10.78 -18.86
N GLU A 282 -15.07 -11.33 -18.78
CA GLU A 282 -15.62 -11.90 -17.55
C GLU A 282 -14.69 -12.96 -16.93
N GLY A 283 -14.50 -12.89 -15.62
CA GLY A 283 -13.65 -13.82 -14.86
C GLY A 283 -12.14 -13.55 -14.97
N ARG A 284 -11.69 -12.60 -15.80
CA ARG A 284 -10.27 -12.19 -15.88
C ARG A 284 -9.87 -11.42 -14.63
N ASP A 285 -8.61 -11.53 -14.20
CA ASP A 285 -8.07 -10.68 -13.13
C ASP A 285 -7.57 -9.35 -13.71
N PHE A 286 -6.28 -9.29 -14.08
CA PHE A 286 -5.70 -8.15 -14.80
C PHE A 286 -5.95 -8.24 -16.31
N VAL A 287 -6.27 -7.10 -16.90
CA VAL A 287 -6.52 -6.90 -18.34
C VAL A 287 -5.66 -5.74 -18.83
N SER A 288 -5.05 -5.89 -20.00
CA SER A 288 -4.22 -4.87 -20.62
C SER A 288 -5.05 -3.79 -21.35
N PRO A 289 -4.49 -2.59 -21.58
CA PRO A 289 -5.14 -1.55 -22.39
C PRO A 289 -5.47 -1.99 -23.81
N GLN A 290 -4.70 -2.92 -24.38
CA GLN A 290 -4.98 -3.47 -25.70
C GLN A 290 -6.25 -4.33 -25.67
N GLU A 291 -6.35 -5.26 -24.73
CA GLU A 291 -7.54 -6.11 -24.58
C GLU A 291 -8.79 -5.28 -24.28
N LEU A 292 -8.69 -4.23 -23.44
CA LEU A 292 -9.82 -3.33 -23.17
C LEU A 292 -10.28 -2.60 -24.43
N LYS A 293 -9.35 -2.19 -25.31
CA LYS A 293 -9.71 -1.54 -26.58
C LYS A 293 -10.39 -2.51 -27.54
N GLU A 294 -9.95 -3.77 -27.57
CA GLU A 294 -10.44 -4.80 -28.49
C GLU A 294 -11.75 -5.44 -28.05
N HIS A 295 -12.00 -5.51 -26.73
CA HIS A 295 -13.12 -6.23 -26.13
C HIS A 295 -13.98 -5.34 -25.19
N PRO A 296 -14.60 -4.25 -25.67
CA PRO A 296 -15.59 -3.52 -24.88
C PRO A 296 -16.84 -4.38 -24.64
N PHE A 297 -17.46 -4.25 -23.47
CA PHE A 297 -18.70 -4.97 -23.16
C PHE A 297 -19.89 -4.39 -23.93
N LYS A 298 -20.03 -3.06 -23.94
CA LYS A 298 -21.10 -2.36 -24.69
C LYS A 298 -20.64 -0.99 -25.17
N THR A 299 -21.28 -0.49 -26.22
CA THR A 299 -21.12 0.89 -26.70
C THR A 299 -22.39 1.67 -26.42
N ILE A 300 -22.25 2.84 -25.80
CA ILE A 300 -23.34 3.76 -25.49
C ILE A 300 -23.16 5.06 -26.28
N THR A 301 -24.25 5.62 -26.78
CA THR A 301 -24.24 6.92 -27.46
C THR A 301 -24.84 7.97 -26.53
N THR A 302 -24.02 8.92 -26.07
CA THR A 302 -24.47 10.01 -25.20
C THR A 302 -24.44 11.34 -25.95
N ARG A 303 -25.45 12.17 -25.76
CA ARG A 303 -25.47 13.55 -26.26
C ARG A 303 -24.71 14.45 -25.29
N LYS A 304 -23.56 14.96 -25.70
CA LYS A 304 -22.77 15.93 -24.93
C LYS A 304 -22.89 17.33 -25.55
N GLU A 305 -23.13 18.32 -24.69
CA GLU A 305 -23.02 19.72 -25.08
C GLU A 305 -21.55 20.14 -25.15
N VAL A 306 -21.06 20.43 -26.36
CA VAL A 306 -19.68 20.86 -26.57
C VAL A 306 -19.68 22.37 -26.82
N ARG A 307 -18.91 23.09 -26.01
CA ARG A 307 -18.73 24.54 -26.18
C ARG A 307 -17.77 24.79 -27.33
N THR A 308 -18.29 25.31 -28.43
CA THR A 308 -17.50 25.69 -29.60
C THR A 308 -17.36 27.21 -29.67
N ARG A 309 -16.46 27.71 -30.55
CA ARG A 309 -16.33 29.15 -30.84
C ARG A 309 -17.62 29.79 -31.38
N ARG A 310 -18.61 28.99 -31.82
CA ARG A 310 -19.90 29.44 -32.39
C ARG A 310 -21.10 29.22 -31.47
N GLY A 311 -20.87 28.81 -30.22
CA GLY A 311 -21.92 28.51 -29.25
C GLY A 311 -21.90 27.06 -28.77
N ILE A 312 -22.91 26.69 -28.00
CA ILE A 312 -23.10 25.34 -27.46
C ILE A 312 -23.75 24.49 -28.56
N VAL A 313 -23.09 23.39 -28.94
CA VAL A 313 -23.63 22.44 -29.92
C VAL A 313 -23.73 21.07 -29.24
N THR A 314 -24.90 20.44 -29.32
CA THR A 314 -25.08 19.06 -28.88
C THR A 314 -24.47 18.10 -29.90
N LYS A 315 -23.50 17.30 -29.47
CA LYS A 315 -22.85 16.28 -30.29
C LYS A 315 -23.14 14.90 -29.71
N GLU A 316 -23.49 13.93 -30.56
CA GLU A 316 -23.53 12.53 -30.16
C GLU A 316 -22.10 12.00 -30.07
N VAL A 317 -21.76 11.47 -28.90
CA VAL A 317 -20.45 10.90 -28.57
C VAL A 317 -20.67 9.45 -28.20
N GLU A 318 -20.03 8.55 -28.93
CA GLU A 318 -19.95 7.15 -28.58
C GLU A 318 -18.90 6.95 -27.48
N SER A 319 -19.27 6.25 -26.43
CA SER A 319 -18.37 5.77 -25.39
C SER A 319 -18.57 4.29 -25.16
N VAL A 320 -17.50 3.60 -24.79
CA VAL A 320 -17.52 2.17 -24.47
C VAL A 320 -17.57 1.96 -22.97
N GLU A 321 -18.13 0.84 -22.56
CA GLU A 321 -18.20 0.39 -21.16
C GLU A 321 -17.69 -1.06 -21.06
N TRP A 322 -17.07 -1.39 -19.93
CA TRP A 322 -16.53 -2.72 -19.61
C TRP A 322 -17.16 -3.35 -18.39
N ILE A 323 -17.88 -2.54 -17.61
CA ILE A 323 -18.62 -2.96 -16.42
C ILE A 323 -20.05 -2.46 -16.51
N ASP A 324 -20.95 -3.09 -15.76
CA ASP A 324 -22.35 -2.68 -15.63
C ASP A 324 -22.69 -2.32 -14.18
N ALA A 325 -23.72 -1.52 -13.99
CA ALA A 325 -24.22 -1.17 -12.67
C ALA A 325 -24.79 -2.41 -11.96
N ASN A 326 -24.44 -2.62 -10.69
CA ASN A 326 -24.94 -3.74 -9.90
C ASN A 326 -25.06 -3.34 -8.42
N ASP A 327 -26.18 -3.72 -7.81
CA ASP A 327 -26.53 -3.47 -6.41
C ASP A 327 -27.26 -4.66 -5.75
N ASN A 328 -27.08 -5.85 -6.32
CA ASN A 328 -27.78 -7.06 -5.88
C ASN A 328 -27.18 -7.71 -4.63
N GLY A 329 -26.02 -7.24 -4.15
CA GLY A 329 -25.35 -7.81 -2.98
C GLY A 329 -26.07 -7.47 -1.68
N SER A 330 -26.37 -8.44 -0.83
CA SER A 330 -27.05 -8.17 0.46
C SER A 330 -26.13 -7.62 1.56
N TRP A 331 -24.81 -7.76 1.38
CA TRP A 331 -23.79 -7.45 2.38
C TRP A 331 -22.66 -6.65 1.75
N THR A 332 -21.82 -6.05 2.58
CA THR A 332 -20.74 -5.15 2.17
C THR A 332 -19.43 -5.64 2.82
N HIS A 333 -19.00 -6.82 2.40
CA HIS A 333 -17.79 -7.50 2.89
C HIS A 333 -16.54 -6.92 2.22
N MET A 334 -16.27 -5.64 2.47
CA MET A 334 -15.11 -4.90 1.92
C MET A 334 -13.76 -5.59 2.23
N HIS A 335 -13.64 -6.25 3.38
CA HIS A 335 -12.46 -7.04 3.76
C HIS A 335 -12.11 -8.12 2.72
N LYS A 336 -13.10 -8.73 2.07
CA LYS A 336 -12.87 -9.73 1.02
C LYS A 336 -12.30 -9.10 -0.26
N ALA A 337 -12.78 -7.91 -0.62
CA ALA A 337 -12.23 -7.16 -1.75
C ALA A 337 -10.76 -6.79 -1.49
N PHE A 338 -10.43 -6.39 -0.26
CA PHE A 338 -9.08 -6.04 0.14
C PHE A 338 -8.15 -7.26 0.10
N ASN A 339 -8.63 -8.42 0.57
CA ASN A 339 -7.89 -9.67 0.45
C ASN A 339 -7.64 -10.08 -1.00
N LYS A 340 -8.65 -9.99 -1.88
CA LYS A 340 -8.47 -10.28 -3.30
C LYS A 340 -7.51 -9.30 -3.98
N ALA A 341 -7.59 -8.00 -3.65
CA ALA A 341 -6.65 -7.00 -4.14
C ALA A 341 -5.21 -7.32 -3.71
N LYS A 342 -5.00 -7.72 -2.46
CA LYS A 342 -3.71 -8.16 -1.93
C LYS A 342 -3.16 -9.35 -2.71
N GLU A 343 -3.96 -10.39 -2.93
CA GLU A 343 -3.57 -11.58 -3.70
C GLU A 343 -3.15 -11.23 -5.15
N LEU A 344 -3.89 -10.33 -5.81
CA LEU A 344 -3.54 -9.88 -7.15
C LEU A 344 -2.23 -9.07 -7.16
N LEU A 345 -2.07 -8.18 -6.19
CA LEU A 345 -0.87 -7.35 -6.08
C LEU A 345 0.38 -8.16 -5.70
N GLU A 346 0.26 -9.18 -4.85
CA GLU A 346 1.37 -10.07 -4.51
C GLU A 346 1.92 -10.74 -5.78
N LYS A 347 1.04 -11.30 -6.62
CA LYS A 347 1.42 -11.91 -7.92
C LYS A 347 2.01 -10.87 -8.88
N TRP A 348 1.39 -9.69 -8.98
CA TRP A 348 1.86 -8.64 -9.87
C TRP A 348 3.26 -8.15 -9.47
N MET A 349 3.49 -7.94 -8.17
CA MET A 349 4.78 -7.49 -7.65
C MET A 349 5.86 -8.55 -7.80
N GLU A 350 5.54 -9.84 -7.64
CA GLU A 350 6.49 -10.92 -7.91
C GLU A 350 6.97 -10.89 -9.37
N GLN A 351 6.09 -10.62 -10.32
CA GLN A 351 6.45 -10.51 -11.75
C GLN A 351 7.26 -9.24 -12.09
N HIS A 352 7.19 -8.21 -11.23
CA HIS A 352 7.80 -6.90 -11.48
C HIS A 352 8.88 -6.51 -10.46
N HIS A 353 9.33 -7.44 -9.61
CA HIS A 353 10.22 -7.15 -8.49
C HIS A 353 11.57 -6.51 -8.88
N ASP A 354 12.11 -6.90 -10.04
CA ASP A 354 13.40 -6.39 -10.55
C ASP A 354 13.29 -5.06 -11.32
N LYS A 355 12.10 -4.48 -11.41
CA LYS A 355 11.84 -3.28 -12.20
C LYS A 355 11.57 -2.08 -11.30
N ASP A 356 12.02 -0.91 -11.74
CA ASP A 356 11.69 0.37 -11.11
C ASP A 356 10.28 0.83 -11.53
N CYS A 357 9.27 0.06 -11.16
CA CYS A 357 7.88 0.35 -11.48
C CYS A 357 7.30 1.39 -10.52
N TYR A 358 6.49 2.31 -11.05
CA TYR A 358 5.65 3.18 -10.23
C TYR A 358 4.65 2.33 -9.43
N PRO A 359 4.40 2.61 -8.15
CA PRO A 359 3.58 1.76 -7.30
C PRO A 359 2.11 1.66 -7.76
N PRO A 360 1.48 0.47 -7.61
CA PRO A 360 0.07 0.28 -7.93
C PRO A 360 -0.87 1.22 -7.17
N THR A 361 -2.01 1.53 -7.79
CA THR A 361 -3.06 2.37 -7.23
C THR A 361 -4.36 1.57 -7.10
N ILE A 362 -4.90 1.50 -5.88
CA ILE A 362 -6.21 0.89 -5.59
C ILE A 362 -7.22 2.01 -5.41
N ILE A 363 -8.36 1.92 -6.09
CA ILE A 363 -9.47 2.87 -6.04
C ILE A 363 -10.70 2.12 -5.53
N ASN A 364 -11.03 2.32 -4.26
CA ASN A 364 -12.21 1.76 -3.63
C ASN A 364 -13.38 2.75 -3.69
N ILE A 365 -14.55 2.30 -4.15
CA ILE A 365 -15.71 3.16 -4.39
C ILE A 365 -16.91 2.58 -3.66
N THR A 366 -17.45 3.31 -2.69
CA THR A 366 -18.42 2.80 -1.71
C THR A 366 -19.18 3.94 -1.03
N ASP A 367 -20.32 3.64 -0.41
CA ASP A 367 -20.97 4.52 0.56
C ASP A 367 -20.34 4.45 1.97
N GLY A 368 -19.28 3.63 2.12
CA GLY A 368 -18.47 3.48 3.31
C GLY A 368 -19.06 2.57 4.39
N GLN A 369 -20.26 2.03 4.18
CA GLN A 369 -20.79 0.99 5.04
C GLN A 369 -20.01 -0.31 4.82
N PHE A 370 -19.67 -1.02 5.90
CA PHE A 370 -19.13 -2.38 5.78
C PHE A 370 -19.62 -3.27 6.92
N ASN A 371 -19.58 -4.58 6.69
CA ASN A 371 -20.01 -5.61 7.64
C ASN A 371 -19.15 -6.88 7.49
N GLY A 372 -19.42 -7.88 8.34
CA GLY A 372 -18.67 -9.14 8.39
C GLY A 372 -17.29 -9.04 9.06
N THR A 373 -16.87 -7.86 9.49
CA THR A 373 -15.61 -7.65 10.22
C THR A 373 -15.65 -6.39 11.08
N THR A 374 -14.67 -6.22 11.97
CA THR A 374 -14.55 -5.03 12.83
C THR A 374 -13.81 -3.89 12.13
N LYS A 375 -13.94 -2.67 12.67
CA LYS A 375 -13.21 -1.50 12.15
C LYS A 375 -11.70 -1.69 12.26
N GLU A 376 -11.23 -2.25 13.37
CA GLU A 376 -9.81 -2.50 13.62
C GLU A 376 -9.21 -3.44 12.57
N ASN A 377 -9.93 -4.51 12.24
CA ASN A 377 -9.48 -5.44 11.20
C ASN A 377 -9.50 -4.79 9.80
N MET A 378 -10.51 -3.97 9.48
CA MET A 378 -10.51 -3.20 8.22
C MET A 378 -9.33 -2.24 8.12
N LEU A 379 -9.03 -1.51 9.20
CA LEU A 379 -7.87 -0.62 9.26
C LEU A 379 -6.58 -1.40 9.07
N GLN A 380 -6.44 -2.57 9.71
CA GLN A 380 -5.29 -3.43 9.50
C GLN A 380 -5.16 -3.88 8.04
N LEU A 381 -6.22 -4.42 7.42
CA LEU A 381 -6.20 -4.82 6.01
C LEU A 381 -5.87 -3.65 5.07
N SER A 382 -6.38 -2.46 5.37
CA SER A 382 -6.03 -1.24 4.62
C SER A 382 -4.54 -0.88 4.75
N ASN A 383 -3.99 -1.02 5.95
CA ASN A 383 -2.57 -0.76 6.22
C ASN A 383 -1.67 -1.83 5.60
N GLU A 384 -2.12 -3.09 5.56
CA GLU A 384 -1.48 -4.18 4.82
C GLU A 384 -1.33 -3.81 3.34
N LEU A 385 -2.42 -3.42 2.66
CA LEU A 385 -2.39 -2.98 1.28
C LEU A 385 -1.46 -1.77 1.08
N LYS A 386 -1.60 -0.72 1.90
CA LYS A 386 -0.74 0.48 1.85
C LYS A 386 0.74 0.19 2.14
N SER A 387 1.06 -0.93 2.79
CA SER A 387 2.43 -1.34 3.06
C SER A 387 3.08 -2.15 1.94
N MET A 388 2.29 -2.66 1.00
CA MET A 388 2.83 -3.28 -0.21
C MET A 388 3.56 -2.22 -1.03
N PHE A 389 4.68 -2.58 -1.65
CA PHE A 389 5.54 -1.60 -2.30
C PHE A 389 6.21 -2.13 -3.56
N THR A 390 6.59 -1.19 -4.39
CA THR A 390 7.54 -1.33 -5.49
C THR A 390 8.82 -0.59 -5.12
N ASN A 391 9.81 -0.71 -6.00
CA ASN A 391 11.08 -0.02 -5.89
C ASN A 391 10.93 1.51 -5.85
N ASP A 392 9.86 2.05 -6.43
CA ASP A 392 9.59 3.49 -6.49
C ASP A 392 8.63 4.01 -5.41
N GLY A 393 7.86 3.18 -4.74
CA GLY A 393 6.92 3.68 -3.72
C GLY A 393 6.01 2.61 -3.15
N ASN A 394 5.16 3.01 -2.22
CA ASN A 394 4.13 2.16 -1.63
C ASN A 394 2.83 2.26 -2.42
N VAL A 395 2.03 1.19 -2.39
CA VAL A 395 0.70 1.15 -2.99
C VAL A 395 -0.15 2.28 -2.42
N LEU A 396 -0.85 2.98 -3.32
CA LEU A 396 -1.77 4.03 -2.93
C LEU A 396 -3.19 3.48 -2.90
N LEU A 397 -3.75 3.32 -1.71
CA LEU A 397 -5.17 3.07 -1.48
C LEU A 397 -5.94 4.38 -1.43
N PHE A 398 -6.87 4.53 -2.36
CA PHE A 398 -7.79 5.65 -2.45
C PHE A 398 -9.23 5.24 -2.18
N ASN A 399 -9.98 6.09 -1.47
CA ASN A 399 -11.41 5.88 -1.25
C ASN A 399 -12.23 7.00 -1.88
N ILE A 400 -13.20 6.63 -2.71
CA ILE A 400 -14.26 7.50 -3.20
C ILE A 400 -15.52 7.18 -2.39
N HIS A 401 -15.90 8.12 -1.53
CA HIS A 401 -17.08 8.03 -0.69
C HIS A 401 -18.28 8.63 -1.43
N ILE A 402 -19.27 7.80 -1.75
CA ILE A 402 -20.51 8.25 -2.40
C ILE A 402 -21.57 8.48 -1.33
N VAL A 403 -22.00 9.72 -1.16
CA VAL A 403 -22.99 10.12 -0.17
C VAL A 403 -24.30 10.48 -0.87
N PRO A 404 -25.43 9.85 -0.51
CA PRO A 404 -26.75 10.16 -1.06
C PRO A 404 -27.20 11.58 -0.77
N ASN A 405 -27.83 12.22 -1.76
CA ASN A 405 -28.50 13.53 -1.65
C ASN A 405 -27.62 14.70 -1.16
N ASP A 406 -26.30 14.51 -1.05
CA ASP A 406 -25.37 15.52 -0.56
C ASP A 406 -24.67 16.21 -1.74
N GLN A 407 -24.56 17.54 -1.67
CA GLN A 407 -23.83 18.35 -2.65
C GLN A 407 -22.39 18.63 -2.22
N ASP A 408 -22.03 18.33 -0.97
CA ASP A 408 -20.67 18.58 -0.49
C ASP A 408 -19.68 17.69 -1.25
N ARG A 409 -18.79 18.37 -1.97
CA ARG A 409 -17.71 17.76 -2.73
C ARG A 409 -16.41 18.08 -2.03
N VAL A 410 -15.76 17.03 -1.56
CA VAL A 410 -14.45 17.11 -0.92
C VAL A 410 -13.49 16.27 -1.74
N VAL A 411 -12.34 16.83 -2.11
CA VAL A 411 -11.34 16.12 -2.92
C VAL A 411 -9.98 16.34 -2.29
N PHE A 412 -9.28 15.27 -1.95
CA PHE A 412 -7.96 15.34 -1.30
C PHE A 412 -7.98 16.09 0.05
N PRO A 413 -8.79 15.66 1.03
CA PRO A 413 -8.85 16.31 2.34
C PRO A 413 -7.48 16.29 3.03
N VAL A 414 -7.17 17.35 3.77
CA VAL A 414 -5.96 17.46 4.61
C VAL A 414 -6.27 17.03 6.04
N ASP A 415 -7.46 17.39 6.53
CA ASP A 415 -7.89 17.11 7.88
C ASP A 415 -9.13 16.22 7.90
N LYS A 416 -9.20 15.36 8.91
CA LYS A 416 -10.33 14.44 9.11
C LYS A 416 -11.67 15.19 9.25
N SER A 417 -11.63 16.42 9.75
CA SER A 417 -12.80 17.29 9.91
C SER A 417 -13.48 17.67 8.59
N GLU A 418 -12.77 17.62 7.47
CA GLU A 418 -13.34 17.87 6.15
C GLU A 418 -14.31 16.76 5.70
N VAL A 419 -14.28 15.59 6.34
CA VAL A 419 -15.14 14.44 6.00
C VAL A 419 -15.97 13.94 7.19
N GLU A 420 -16.13 14.79 8.21
CA GLU A 420 -16.82 14.45 9.48
C GLU A 420 -18.34 14.30 9.35
N SER A 421 -18.93 14.64 8.20
CA SER A 421 -20.38 14.55 7.97
C SER A 421 -20.94 13.12 8.14
N SER A 422 -20.08 12.09 8.12
CA SER A 422 -20.47 10.72 8.48
C SER A 422 -19.33 9.95 9.16
N SER A 423 -19.69 9.01 10.05
CA SER A 423 -18.74 8.07 10.66
C SER A 423 -18.07 7.15 9.62
N TYR A 424 -18.75 6.90 8.50
CA TYR A 424 -18.22 6.15 7.37
C TYR A 424 -17.11 6.92 6.66
N GLY A 425 -17.32 8.20 6.35
CA GLY A 425 -16.30 9.08 5.76
C GLY A 425 -15.03 9.15 6.60
N GLN A 426 -15.17 9.27 7.93
CA GLN A 426 -14.03 9.23 8.85
C GLN A 426 -13.23 7.92 8.80
N THR A 427 -13.90 6.78 8.65
CA THR A 427 -13.23 5.47 8.58
C THR A 427 -12.52 5.30 7.24
N LEU A 428 -13.16 5.71 6.14
CA LEU A 428 -12.53 5.73 4.81
C LEU A 428 -11.31 6.65 4.76
N TYR A 429 -11.35 7.79 5.47
CA TYR A 429 -10.20 8.68 5.61
C TYR A 429 -9.01 7.99 6.26
N GLU A 430 -9.23 7.30 7.38
CA GLU A 430 -8.17 6.55 8.09
C GLU A 430 -7.60 5.40 7.24
N MET A 431 -8.45 4.75 6.44
CA MET A 431 -8.04 3.70 5.52
C MET A 431 -7.25 4.23 4.31
N SER A 432 -7.51 5.48 3.90
CA SER A 432 -6.88 6.09 2.72
C SER A 432 -5.39 6.35 2.94
N SER A 433 -4.65 6.46 1.84
CA SER A 433 -3.21 6.75 1.87
C SER A 433 -2.94 8.23 2.10
N LEU A 434 -1.87 8.55 2.81
CA LEU A 434 -1.36 9.92 2.83
C LEU A 434 -0.54 10.14 1.56
N LEU A 435 -0.91 11.14 0.75
CA LEU A 435 -0.31 11.33 -0.56
C LEU A 435 1.18 11.70 -0.49
N PRO A 436 1.98 11.23 -1.47
CA PRO A 436 3.37 11.65 -1.62
C PRO A 436 3.50 13.16 -1.76
N THR A 437 4.56 13.73 -1.20
CA THR A 437 4.79 15.19 -1.16
C THR A 437 4.83 15.84 -2.54
N ARG A 438 5.25 15.11 -3.57
CA ARG A 438 5.24 15.57 -4.97
C ARG A 438 3.85 15.98 -5.49
N TYR A 439 2.79 15.51 -4.84
CA TYR A 439 1.42 15.86 -5.20
C TYR A 439 0.89 17.09 -4.46
N ASN A 440 1.60 17.61 -3.45
CA ASN A 440 1.11 18.70 -2.61
C ASN A 440 0.85 19.97 -3.43
N GLU A 441 1.86 20.52 -4.12
CA GLU A 441 1.70 21.77 -4.89
C GLU A 441 0.60 21.66 -5.96
N PRO A 442 0.58 20.62 -6.84
CA PRO A 442 -0.48 20.51 -7.84
C PRO A 442 -1.88 20.33 -7.25
N ILE A 443 -2.03 19.64 -6.12
CA ILE A 443 -3.33 19.47 -5.46
C ILE A 443 -3.77 20.77 -4.79
N SER A 444 -2.87 21.46 -4.11
CA SER A 444 -3.14 22.76 -3.49
C SER A 444 -3.54 23.80 -4.53
N ASP A 445 -2.92 23.82 -5.71
CA ASP A 445 -3.31 24.68 -6.83
C ASP A 445 -4.77 24.42 -7.28
N ILE A 446 -5.21 23.17 -7.26
CA ILE A 446 -6.57 22.77 -7.65
C ILE A 446 -7.58 23.08 -6.56
N ARG A 447 -7.20 22.91 -5.29
CA ARG A 447 -8.05 23.19 -4.12
C ARG A 447 -8.11 24.68 -3.76
N GLY A 448 -7.12 25.47 -4.18
CA GLY A 448 -6.93 26.85 -3.72
C GLY A 448 -6.36 26.94 -2.29
N ASP A 449 -5.64 25.91 -1.84
CA ASP A 449 -5.04 25.81 -0.50
C ASP A 449 -3.53 26.14 -0.52
N GLU A 450 -2.87 26.16 0.65
CA GLU A 450 -1.41 26.33 0.75
C GLU A 450 -0.65 25.06 0.28
N GLY A 451 0.41 25.23 -0.51
CA GLY A 451 1.17 24.13 -1.16
C GLY A 451 2.00 23.21 -0.26
N ASN A 452 2.03 23.44 1.05
CA ASN A 452 2.87 22.67 1.99
C ASN A 452 2.12 21.56 2.75
N LYS A 453 0.80 21.45 2.56
CA LYS A 453 -0.04 20.47 3.26
C LYS A 453 0.03 19.12 2.55
N ARG A 454 0.10 18.03 3.32
CA ARG A 454 -0.05 16.68 2.77
C ARG A 454 -1.53 16.34 2.71
N HIS A 455 -1.97 15.89 1.56
CA HIS A 455 -3.35 15.52 1.33
C HIS A 455 -3.57 14.02 1.50
N VAL A 456 -4.80 13.62 1.79
CA VAL A 456 -5.21 12.22 1.86
C VAL A 456 -5.84 11.79 0.54
N ALA A 457 -5.57 10.55 0.18
CA ALA A 457 -6.06 9.83 -0.98
C ALA A 457 -7.58 9.55 -0.90
N MET A 458 -8.41 10.58 -0.76
CA MET A 458 -9.86 10.44 -0.58
C MET A 458 -10.63 11.49 -1.37
N ALA A 459 -11.82 11.12 -1.83
CA ALA A 459 -12.80 12.03 -2.40
C ALA A 459 -14.21 11.71 -1.88
N VAL A 460 -15.07 12.71 -1.80
CA VAL A 460 -16.49 12.61 -1.48
C VAL A 460 -17.27 13.17 -2.66
N ASN A 461 -18.17 12.35 -3.24
CA ASN A 461 -19.01 12.71 -4.39
C ASN A 461 -18.24 13.29 -5.60
N ALA A 462 -16.99 12.88 -5.78
CA ALA A 462 -16.10 13.34 -6.84
C ALA A 462 -15.21 12.19 -7.36
N ASP A 463 -14.81 12.27 -8.63
CA ASP A 463 -13.91 11.30 -9.25
C ASP A 463 -12.43 11.66 -9.04
N MET A 464 -11.54 10.83 -9.60
CA MET A 464 -10.09 10.94 -9.41
C MET A 464 -9.32 11.32 -10.68
N SER A 465 -10.00 11.88 -11.67
CA SER A 465 -9.38 12.27 -12.94
C SER A 465 -8.18 13.18 -12.72
N THR A 466 -8.26 14.06 -11.72
CA THR A 466 -7.17 14.94 -11.29
C THR A 466 -5.90 14.19 -10.95
N LEU A 467 -5.95 13.17 -10.08
CA LEU A 467 -4.74 12.44 -9.70
C LEU A 467 -4.15 11.69 -10.90
N ILE A 468 -5.01 11.04 -11.71
CA ILE A 468 -4.57 10.34 -12.91
C ILE A 468 -3.83 11.31 -13.84
N GLN A 469 -4.29 12.57 -13.97
CA GLN A 469 -3.60 13.63 -14.72
C GLN A 469 -2.24 14.04 -14.13
N LEU A 470 -2.04 13.92 -12.81
CA LEU A 470 -0.78 14.26 -12.15
C LEU A 470 0.30 13.16 -12.23
N MET A 471 -0.07 11.93 -12.62
CA MET A 471 0.88 10.82 -12.77
C MET A 471 1.71 10.96 -14.07
N ASP A 472 3.03 10.74 -13.97
CA ASP A 472 3.97 10.82 -15.10
C ASP A 472 3.88 9.58 -16.02
N ILE A 473 2.94 9.62 -16.95
CA ILE A 473 2.61 8.53 -17.87
C ILE A 473 3.28 8.73 -19.23
N GLY A 474 4.05 7.72 -19.68
CA GLY A 474 4.73 7.76 -20.97
C GLY A 474 5.80 8.86 -21.00
N THR A 475 6.18 9.35 -22.18
CA THR A 475 7.10 10.50 -22.29
C THR A 475 6.41 11.74 -21.72
N PRO A 476 6.96 12.43 -20.70
CA PRO A 476 6.33 13.62 -20.16
C PRO A 476 6.11 14.62 -21.29
N THR A 477 4.86 14.88 -21.63
CA THR A 477 4.49 16.03 -22.46
C THR A 477 4.70 17.25 -21.57
N ASN A 478 5.91 17.83 -21.63
CA ASN A 478 6.34 19.09 -21.02
C ASN A 478 5.18 19.94 -20.44
N ILE A 479 4.87 19.74 -19.16
CA ILE A 479 4.08 20.69 -18.37
C ILE A 479 4.87 21.15 -17.12
N SER A 480 5.94 20.44 -16.73
CA SER A 480 6.64 20.66 -15.45
C SER A 480 8.10 21.15 -15.54
N GLN A 481 8.57 21.63 -16.70
CA GLN A 481 9.90 22.26 -16.82
C GLN A 481 9.89 23.80 -16.94
N ASN A 482 8.73 24.45 -16.78
CA ASN A 482 8.65 25.89 -16.67
C ASN A 482 8.12 26.30 -15.28
N LYS A 483 8.96 26.12 -14.26
CA LYS A 483 8.98 26.95 -13.05
C LYS A 483 10.36 26.86 -12.42
#